data_AF-X1LV13-F1
#
_entry.id   AF-X1LV13-F1
#
_cell.length_a   1.000
_cell.length_b   1.000
_cell.length_c   1.000
_cell.angle_alpha   90.00
_cell.angle_beta   90.00
_cell.angle_gamma   90.00
#
_symmetry.space_group_name_H-M   'P 1'
#
loop_
_entity.id
_entity.type
_entity.pdbx_description
1 polymer ?
#
loop_
_entity_poly.entity_id
_entity_poly.type
_entity_poly.pdbx_seq_one_letter_code
_entity_poly.pdbx_strand_id
1 'polypeptide(L)'
;MFRLRDRKGRELCLAPTHEEVFAEIAAQDIRSYRDLPQMWYQIQTKFRDEVRPRSGLLRVRQFFMKDAYSFDSDNAGLDESYRLQREAYIRIFERTGLDVKIVKASSGAMGGRDCEEFMVLSESGDDEIVNCQSCGYAA
;
A
#
# COMPACT_ATOMS: atom_id res chain seq x y z
N MET A 1 7.89 -12.02 -9.65
CA MET A 1 6.93 -12.67 -8.71
C MET A 1 7.44 -14.06 -8.42
N PHE A 2 7.59 -14.42 -7.14
CA PHE A 2 8.13 -15.73 -6.75
C PHE A 2 7.06 -16.80 -6.80
N ARG A 3 7.30 -17.87 -7.58
CA ARG A 3 6.37 -18.97 -7.80
C ARG A 3 6.97 -20.27 -7.29
N LEU A 4 6.13 -21.14 -6.75
CA LEU A 4 6.52 -22.45 -6.25
C LEU A 4 5.45 -23.48 -6.60
N ARG A 5 5.83 -24.76 -6.58
CA ARG A 5 4.90 -25.89 -6.71
C ARG A 5 4.96 -26.72 -5.44
N ASP A 6 3.78 -27.06 -4.90
CA ASP A 6 3.72 -27.93 -3.73
C ASP A 6 3.97 -29.41 -4.11
N ARG A 7 4.06 -30.28 -3.08
CA ARG A 7 4.27 -31.73 -3.27
C ARG A 7 3.19 -32.43 -4.10
N LYS A 8 2.02 -31.80 -4.27
CA LYS A 8 0.88 -32.32 -5.05
C LYS A 8 0.82 -31.69 -6.45
N GLY A 9 1.81 -30.87 -6.83
CA GLY A 9 1.88 -30.20 -8.12
C GLY A 9 1.03 -28.93 -8.23
N ARG A 10 0.47 -28.41 -7.13
CA ARG A 10 -0.30 -27.16 -7.14
C ARG A 10 0.63 -25.97 -7.30
N GLU A 11 0.27 -25.05 -8.19
CA GLU A 11 0.99 -23.80 -8.38
C GLU A 11 0.60 -22.80 -7.28
N LEU A 12 1.62 -22.23 -6.64
CA LEU A 12 1.47 -21.26 -5.56
C LEU A 12 2.42 -20.08 -5.83
N CYS A 13 2.19 -18.97 -5.16
CA CYS A 13 3.11 -17.85 -5.11
C CYS A 13 3.36 -17.42 -3.66
N LEU A 14 4.51 -16.81 -3.41
CA LEU A 14 4.69 -16.02 -2.20
C LEU A 14 4.16 -14.61 -2.49
N ALA A 15 3.18 -14.18 -1.71
CA ALA A 15 2.41 -12.99 -1.97
C ALA A 15 3.28 -11.71 -1.88
N PRO A 16 3.40 -10.92 -2.97
CA PRO A 16 4.00 -9.59 -2.92
C PRO A 16 3.04 -8.54 -2.34
N THR A 17 1.74 -8.84 -2.40
CA THR A 17 0.57 -8.05 -1.96
C THR A 17 -0.68 -8.97 -1.95
N HIS A 18 -1.84 -8.51 -1.50
CA HIS A 18 -3.04 -9.34 -1.28
C HIS A 18 -4.36 -8.82 -1.87
N GLU A 19 -4.33 -7.97 -2.90
CA GLU A 19 -5.51 -7.42 -3.57
C GLU A 19 -6.51 -8.52 -3.94
N GLU A 20 -6.05 -9.57 -4.61
CA GLU A 20 -6.91 -10.68 -5.06
C GLU A 20 -7.45 -11.51 -3.90
N VAL A 21 -6.66 -11.70 -2.84
CA VAL A 21 -7.06 -12.48 -1.66
C VAL A 21 -8.13 -11.74 -0.86
N PHE A 22 -7.93 -10.44 -0.62
CA PHE A 22 -8.93 -9.61 0.06
C PHE A 22 -10.19 -9.45 -0.77
N ALA A 23 -10.07 -9.30 -2.10
CA ALA A 23 -11.23 -9.24 -2.99
C ALA A 23 -12.04 -10.54 -2.96
N GLU A 24 -11.40 -11.71 -2.95
CA GLU A 24 -12.08 -13.00 -2.83
C GLU A 24 -12.81 -13.13 -1.49
N ILE A 25 -12.16 -12.78 -0.38
CA ILE A 25 -12.81 -12.81 0.95
C ILE A 25 -13.99 -11.84 1.00
N ALA A 26 -13.81 -10.61 0.51
CA ALA A 26 -14.87 -9.61 0.46
C ALA A 26 -16.06 -10.07 -0.38
N ALA A 27 -15.83 -10.71 -1.53
CA ALA A 27 -16.88 -11.27 -2.37
C ALA A 27 -17.66 -12.40 -1.68
N GLN A 28 -17.04 -13.08 -0.71
CA GLN A 28 -17.67 -14.14 0.07
C GLN A 28 -18.43 -13.62 1.29
N ASP A 29 -17.95 -12.55 1.92
CA ASP A 29 -18.45 -12.08 3.22
C ASP A 29 -19.36 -10.85 3.11
N ILE A 30 -19.11 -9.94 2.16
CA ILE A 30 -19.91 -8.72 1.95
C ILE A 30 -21.06 -9.05 1.01
N ARG A 31 -22.28 -9.14 1.54
CA ARG A 31 -23.47 -9.58 0.79
C ARG A 31 -24.51 -8.50 0.61
N SER A 32 -24.41 -7.41 1.36
CA SER A 32 -25.33 -6.27 1.28
C SER A 32 -24.59 -4.96 1.31
N TYR A 33 -25.17 -3.92 0.68
CA TYR A 33 -24.72 -2.55 0.88
C TYR A 33 -24.75 -2.13 2.36
N ARG A 34 -25.56 -2.81 3.19
CA ARG A 34 -25.63 -2.57 4.64
C ARG A 34 -24.38 -3.02 5.39
N ASP A 35 -23.59 -3.90 4.77
CA ASP A 35 -22.33 -4.36 5.34
C ASP A 35 -21.21 -3.33 5.06
N LEU A 36 -21.45 -2.34 4.21
CA LEU A 36 -20.48 -1.30 3.81
C LEU A 36 -20.71 0.01 4.59
N PRO A 37 -19.64 0.80 4.83
CA PRO A 37 -18.26 0.59 4.39
C PRO A 37 -17.47 -0.38 5.28
N GLN A 38 -16.43 -0.98 4.72
CA GLN A 38 -15.49 -1.86 5.43
C GLN A 38 -14.05 -1.44 5.14
N MET A 39 -13.18 -1.60 6.13
CA MET A 39 -11.74 -1.35 5.96
C MET A 39 -10.96 -2.42 6.71
N TRP A 40 -10.34 -3.32 5.96
CA TRP A 40 -9.61 -4.45 6.50
C TRP A 40 -8.11 -4.23 6.31
N TYR A 41 -7.31 -4.66 7.27
CA TYR A 41 -5.86 -4.54 7.17
C TYR A 41 -5.17 -5.71 7.85
N GLN A 42 -3.92 -5.92 7.48
CA GLN A 42 -3.05 -6.89 8.14
C GLN A 42 -1.64 -6.31 8.27
N ILE A 43 -0.84 -6.92 9.15
CA ILE A 43 0.60 -6.72 9.21
C ILE A 43 1.22 -8.09 8.99
N GLN A 44 1.80 -8.30 7.81
CA GLN A 44 2.22 -9.63 7.38
C GLN A 44 3.46 -9.54 6.48
N THR A 45 4.26 -10.61 6.52
CA THR A 45 5.49 -10.76 5.74
C THR A 45 5.22 -10.96 4.25
N LYS A 46 5.67 -10.02 3.43
CA LYS A 46 5.59 -10.06 1.97
C LYS A 46 6.85 -10.62 1.35
N PHE A 47 6.72 -11.09 0.11
CA PHE A 47 7.86 -11.50 -0.71
C PHE A 47 7.83 -10.83 -2.07
N ARG A 48 8.87 -10.05 -2.39
CA ARG A 48 9.11 -9.51 -3.73
C ARG A 48 10.44 -10.05 -4.24
N ASP A 49 10.43 -10.66 -5.41
CA ASP A 49 11.63 -11.23 -6.02
C ASP A 49 12.50 -10.12 -6.63
N GLU A 50 13.05 -9.27 -5.76
CA GLU A 50 13.91 -8.15 -6.12
C GLU A 50 15.22 -8.67 -6.72
N VAL A 51 15.52 -8.16 -7.92
CA VAL A 51 16.69 -8.55 -8.72
C VAL A 51 17.97 -8.08 -8.03
N ARG A 52 17.95 -6.88 -7.45
CA ARG A 52 19.11 -6.27 -6.76
C ARG A 52 18.74 -5.78 -5.36
N PRO A 53 18.69 -6.67 -4.35
CA PRO A 53 18.51 -6.26 -2.96
C PRO A 53 19.67 -5.37 -2.50
N ARG A 54 19.36 -4.27 -1.81
CA ARG A 54 20.35 -3.26 -1.38
C ARG A 54 19.85 -2.48 -0.17
N SER A 55 20.73 -1.67 0.41
CA SER A 55 20.37 -0.67 1.44
C SER A 55 19.71 -1.26 2.70
N GLY A 56 20.14 -2.46 3.10
CA GLY A 56 19.63 -3.12 4.31
C GLY A 56 18.11 -3.34 4.21
N LEU A 57 17.36 -2.94 5.24
CA LEU A 57 15.91 -3.15 5.30
C LEU A 57 15.11 -2.36 4.26
N LEU A 58 15.72 -1.36 3.60
CA LEU A 58 15.01 -0.49 2.66
C LEU A 58 14.65 -1.20 1.35
N ARG A 59 15.46 -2.18 0.90
CA ARG A 59 15.20 -2.91 -0.36
C ARG A 59 15.64 -4.37 -0.29
N VAL A 60 14.77 -5.21 0.26
CA VAL A 60 14.96 -6.66 0.47
C VAL A 60 13.90 -7.49 -0.24
N ARG A 61 14.14 -8.81 -0.33
CA ARG A 61 13.16 -9.75 -0.91
C ARG A 61 12.01 -10.10 0.04
N GLN A 62 12.27 -10.11 1.34
CA GLN A 62 11.29 -10.42 2.37
C GLN A 62 11.23 -9.26 3.36
N PHE A 63 10.03 -8.72 3.59
CA PHE A 63 9.81 -7.56 4.45
C PHE A 63 8.43 -7.60 5.09
N PHE A 64 8.27 -6.90 6.21
CA PHE A 64 6.96 -6.68 6.82
C PHE A 64 6.26 -5.53 6.12
N MET A 65 4.96 -5.71 5.87
CA MET A 65 4.12 -4.66 5.31
C MET A 65 2.79 -4.64 6.04
N LYS A 66 2.34 -3.42 6.34
CA LYS A 66 0.95 -3.14 6.66
C LYS A 66 0.24 -2.79 5.36
N ASP A 67 -0.62 -3.68 4.89
CA ASP A 67 -1.49 -3.52 3.73
C ASP A 67 -2.94 -3.43 4.20
N ALA A 68 -3.70 -2.51 3.61
CA ALA A 68 -5.09 -2.25 3.95
C ALA A 68 -5.94 -2.08 2.70
N TYR A 69 -7.18 -2.55 2.77
CA TYR A 69 -8.13 -2.62 1.66
C TYR A 69 -9.49 -2.14 2.16
N SER A 70 -10.03 -1.08 1.55
CA SER A 70 -11.39 -0.61 1.83
C SER A 70 -12.38 -1.10 0.78
N PHE A 71 -13.61 -1.28 1.21
CA PHE A 71 -14.75 -1.64 0.37
C PHE A 71 -15.86 -0.65 0.68
N ASP A 72 -16.35 0.01 -0.34
CA ASP A 72 -17.27 1.13 -0.25
C ASP A 72 -18.36 0.97 -1.32
N SER A 73 -19.58 1.46 -1.05
CA SER A 73 -20.72 1.30 -1.98
C SER A 73 -20.64 2.19 -3.20
N ASP A 74 -19.91 3.31 -3.11
CA ASP A 74 -19.77 4.31 -4.15
C ASP A 74 -18.45 5.09 -3.99
N ASN A 75 -18.20 6.00 -4.94
CA ASN A 75 -16.98 6.82 -4.94
C ASN A 75 -16.91 7.80 -3.75
N ALA A 76 -18.03 8.27 -3.22
CA ALA A 76 -18.01 9.19 -2.08
C ALA A 76 -17.57 8.46 -0.79
N GLY A 77 -17.99 7.20 -0.63
CA GLY A 77 -17.48 6.30 0.41
C GLY A 77 -15.98 6.03 0.23
N LEU A 78 -15.54 5.76 -1.00
CA LEU A 78 -14.12 5.58 -1.32
C LEU A 78 -13.29 6.83 -0.94
N ASP A 79 -13.76 8.03 -1.29
CA ASP A 79 -13.07 9.28 -0.97
C ASP A 79 -12.93 9.46 0.56
N GLU A 80 -13.96 9.10 1.32
CA GLU A 80 -13.93 9.14 2.79
C GLU A 80 -13.00 8.08 3.38
N SER A 81 -13.05 6.84 2.88
CA SER A 81 -12.13 5.76 3.26
C SER A 81 -10.67 6.12 2.97
N TYR A 82 -10.42 6.76 1.81
CA TYR A 82 -9.11 7.30 1.44
C TYR A 82 -8.65 8.39 2.42
N ARG A 83 -9.52 9.36 2.73
CA ARG A 83 -9.23 10.42 3.71
C ARG A 83 -8.88 9.85 5.09
N LEU A 84 -9.64 8.87 5.56
CA LEU A 84 -9.42 8.20 6.85
C LEU A 84 -8.06 7.47 6.88
N GLN A 85 -7.69 6.77 5.81
CA GLN A 85 -6.36 6.16 5.69
C GLN A 85 -5.26 7.22 5.68
N ARG A 86 -5.40 8.26 4.88
CA ARG A 86 -4.44 9.37 4.80
C ARG A 86 -4.17 9.97 6.18
N GLU A 87 -5.22 10.28 6.94
CA GLU A 87 -5.09 10.81 8.30
C GLU A 87 -4.49 9.80 9.28
N ALA A 88 -4.79 8.51 9.13
CA ALA A 88 -4.16 7.47 9.94
C ALA A 88 -2.65 7.38 9.69
N TYR A 89 -2.21 7.47 8.43
CA TYR A 89 -0.78 7.46 8.08
C TYR A 89 -0.06 8.70 8.62
N ILE A 90 -0.67 9.90 8.51
CA ILE A 90 -0.13 11.12 9.13
C ILE A 90 0.14 10.90 10.62
N ARG A 91 -0.87 10.43 11.37
CA ARG A 91 -0.73 10.17 12.81
C ARG A 91 0.29 9.07 13.12
N ILE A 92 0.41 8.05 12.28
CA ILE A 92 1.41 6.98 12.43
C ILE A 92 2.81 7.58 12.33
N PHE A 93 3.09 8.37 11.29
CA PHE A 93 4.43 8.93 11.07
C PHE A 93 4.79 10.00 12.10
N GLU A 94 3.83 10.85 12.49
CA GLU A 94 4.01 11.81 13.59
C GLU A 94 4.41 11.10 14.89
N ARG A 95 3.76 9.97 15.23
CA ARG A 95 4.09 9.18 16.42
C ARG A 95 5.44 8.49 16.34
N THR A 96 5.93 8.18 15.14
CA THR A 96 7.29 7.66 14.95
C THR A 96 8.36 8.75 14.96
N GLY A 97 7.99 10.03 14.94
CA GLY A 97 8.93 11.15 14.89
C GLY A 97 9.60 11.32 13.53
N LEU A 98 9.00 10.83 12.45
CA LEU A 98 9.50 10.97 11.08
C LEU A 98 8.89 12.21 10.42
N ASP A 99 9.73 13.08 9.85
CA ASP A 99 9.28 14.19 9.00
C ASP A 99 8.97 13.65 7.59
N VAL A 100 7.70 13.38 7.35
CA VAL A 100 7.20 12.86 6.07
C VAL A 100 6.61 13.97 5.21
N LYS A 101 6.90 13.92 3.91
CA LYS A 101 6.23 14.71 2.87
C LYS A 101 5.24 13.81 2.14
N ILE A 102 4.01 14.29 2.02
CA ILE A 102 2.97 13.63 1.23
C ILE A 102 3.11 14.15 -0.20
N VAL A 103 3.39 13.27 -1.14
CA VAL A 103 3.63 13.60 -2.54
C VAL A 103 2.60 12.89 -3.41
N LYS A 104 2.16 13.53 -4.50
CA LYS A 104 1.32 12.85 -5.50
C LYS A 104 2.16 11.83 -6.24
N ALA A 105 1.64 10.62 -6.37
CA ALA A 105 2.35 9.50 -6.97
C ALA A 105 1.59 8.90 -8.15
N SER A 106 2.28 8.08 -8.93
CA SER A 106 1.66 7.26 -9.97
C SER A 106 1.06 6.01 -9.34
N SER A 107 -0.19 5.69 -9.67
CA SER A 107 -0.86 4.46 -9.20
C SER A 107 -0.23 3.16 -9.75
N GLY A 108 0.67 3.27 -10.74
CA GLY A 108 1.46 2.15 -11.25
C GLY A 108 0.59 0.95 -11.66
N ALA A 109 1.03 -0.25 -11.29
CA ALA A 109 0.32 -1.49 -11.57
C ALA A 109 -0.92 -1.72 -10.70
N MET A 110 -1.09 -0.94 -9.61
CA MET A 110 -2.25 -1.04 -8.72
C MET A 110 -3.50 -0.36 -9.31
N GLY A 111 -3.31 0.58 -10.25
CA GLY A 111 -4.42 1.29 -10.90
C GLY A 111 -5.08 2.34 -9.99
N GLY A 112 -5.95 3.17 -10.56
CA GLY A 112 -6.61 4.28 -9.85
C GLY A 112 -6.10 5.67 -10.27
N ARG A 113 -6.79 6.72 -9.82
CA ARG A 113 -6.50 8.13 -10.17
C ARG A 113 -5.74 8.87 -9.07
N ASP A 114 -6.19 8.72 -7.84
CA ASP A 114 -5.60 9.39 -6.68
C ASP A 114 -4.67 8.43 -5.94
N CYS A 115 -3.40 8.81 -5.90
CA CYS A 115 -2.34 8.06 -5.25
C CYS A 115 -1.39 9.06 -4.60
N GLU A 116 -1.14 8.86 -3.30
CA GLU A 116 -0.17 9.64 -2.54
C GLU A 116 0.87 8.70 -1.93
N GLU A 117 2.12 9.14 -1.93
CA GLU A 117 3.22 8.50 -1.24
C GLU A 117 3.68 9.35 -0.05
N PHE A 118 4.09 8.68 1.03
CA PHE A 118 4.62 9.31 2.23
C PHE A 118 6.14 9.14 2.24
N MET A 119 6.86 10.20 1.87
CA MET A 119 8.29 10.18 1.65
C MET A 119 9.06 10.85 2.80
N VAL A 120 10.11 10.20 3.29
CA VAL A 120 11.09 10.83 4.19
C VAL A 120 12.25 11.37 3.36
N LEU A 121 12.57 12.66 3.50
CA LEU A 121 13.65 13.28 2.75
C LEU A 121 15.01 12.78 3.26
N SER A 122 15.83 12.28 2.34
CA SER A 122 17.18 11.79 2.61
C SER A 122 18.05 11.92 1.37
N GLU A 123 19.32 12.30 1.55
CA GLU A 123 20.30 12.35 0.46
C GLU A 123 20.58 10.95 -0.14
N SER A 124 20.26 9.89 0.60
CA SER A 124 20.39 8.50 0.15
C SER A 124 19.08 7.89 -0.37
N GLY A 125 18.07 8.72 -0.63
CA GLY A 125 16.78 8.28 -1.18
C GLY A 125 16.93 7.66 -2.58
N ASP A 126 16.14 6.63 -2.85
CA ASP A 126 16.08 5.99 -4.17
C ASP A 126 15.16 6.75 -5.16
N ASP A 127 14.30 7.64 -4.64
CA ASP A 127 13.30 8.40 -5.39
C ASP A 127 13.65 9.90 -5.46
N GLU A 128 13.35 10.52 -6.60
CA GLU A 128 13.42 11.97 -6.79
C GLU A 128 12.01 12.56 -6.65
N ILE A 129 11.89 13.65 -5.89
CA ILE A 129 10.62 14.38 -5.73
C ILE A 129 10.75 15.82 -6.24
N VAL A 130 9.68 16.35 -6.82
CA VAL A 130 9.54 17.75 -7.19
C VAL A 130 8.77 18.45 -6.09
N ASN A 131 9.44 19.34 -5.34
CA ASN A 131 8.82 20.12 -4.27
C ASN A 131 8.87 21.63 -4.60
N CYS A 132 7.70 22.26 -4.70
CA CYS A 132 7.57 23.70 -4.89
C CYS A 132 7.40 24.40 -3.55
N GLN A 133 8.44 25.09 -3.08
CA GLN A 133 8.42 25.79 -1.80
C GLN A 133 7.43 26.98 -1.75
N SER A 134 7.04 27.55 -2.90
CA SER A 134 6.16 28.72 -2.94
C SER A 134 4.67 28.38 -2.87
N CYS A 135 4.26 27.21 -3.38
CA CYS A 135 2.84 26.80 -3.40
C CYS A 135 2.56 25.48 -2.67
N GLY A 136 3.58 24.81 -2.14
CA GLY A 136 3.45 23.55 -1.40
C GLY A 136 3.14 22.33 -2.27
N TYR A 137 3.26 22.45 -3.60
CA TYR A 137 3.11 21.31 -4.51
C TYR A 137 4.25 20.29 -4.30
N ALA A 138 3.89 19.00 -4.18
CA ALA A 138 4.85 17.92 -4.11
C ALA A 138 4.38 16.71 -4.94
N ALA A 139 5.25 16.17 -5.80
CA ALA A 139 5.01 15.01 -6.67
C ALA A 139 6.31 14.31 -7.05
#